data_AF-A0A538EP94-F1
#
_entry.id   AF-A0A538EP94-F1
#
_cell.length_a   1.000
_cell.length_b   1.000
_cell.length_c   1.000
_cell.angle_alpha   90.00
_cell.angle_beta   90.00
_cell.angle_gamma   90.00
#
_symmetry.space_group_name_H-M   'P 1'
#
loop_
_entity.id
_entity.type
_entity.pdbx_description
1 polymer ?
#
loop_
_entity_poly.entity_id
_entity_poly.type
_entity_poly.pdbx_seq_one_letter_code
_entity_poly.pdbx_strand_id
1 'polypeptide(L)' 'MAVRRASVTSWRRDRLVDAGFALPLALRLAHDPRYDLHALIELAERGCPPEVALRILAPMEEGTAA' A
#
# COMPACT_ATOMS: atom_id res chain seq x y z
N MET A 1 -13.92 -3.90 27.09
CA MET A 1 -12.69 -3.73 26.31
C MET A 1 -12.97 -2.77 25.16
N ALA A 2 -12.37 -1.58 25.15
CA ALA A 2 -12.57 -0.63 24.06
C ALA A 2 -11.78 -1.12 22.83
N VAL A 3 -12.48 -1.47 21.74
CA VAL A 3 -11.81 -1.72 20.46
C VAL A 3 -11.30 -0.36 19.98
N ARG A 4 -9.97 -0.17 19.94
CA ARG A 4 -9.41 1.03 19.31
C ARG A 4 -9.78 0.95 17.83
N ARG A 5 -10.41 1.98 17.29
CA ARG A 5 -10.47 2.14 15.83
C ARG A 5 -9.05 2.38 15.35
N ALA A 6 -8.42 1.38 14.76
CA ALA A 6 -7.15 1.56 14.06
C ALA A 6 -7.36 2.56 12.92
N SER A 7 -6.38 3.44 12.68
CA SER A 7 -6.44 4.35 11.54
C SER A 7 -6.32 3.56 10.24
N VAL A 8 -6.94 4.05 9.17
CA VAL A 8 -6.82 3.46 7.83
C VAL A 8 -5.35 3.35 7.42
N THR A 9 -4.53 4.36 7.73
CA THR A 9 -3.08 4.33 7.50
C THR A 9 -2.37 3.18 8.24
N SER A 10 -2.71 2.92 9.51
CA SER A 10 -2.13 1.78 10.24
C SER A 10 -2.51 0.47 9.56
N TRP A 11 -3.77 0.31 9.17
CA TRP A 11 -4.23 -0.87 8.46
C TRP A 11 -3.53 -1.05 7.10
N ARG A 12 -3.36 0.02 6.32
CA ARG A 12 -2.64 -0.02 5.03
C ARG A 12 -1.20 -0.49 5.21
N ARG A 13 -0.50 0.03 6.22
CA ARG A 13 0.87 -0.37 6.55
C ARG A 13 0.93 -1.85 6.89
N ASP A 14 0.08 -2.31 7.80
CA ASP A 14 0.12 -3.69 8.30
C ASP A 14 -0.10 -4.67 7.14
N ARG A 15 -1.05 -4.38 6.25
CA ARG A 15 -1.30 -5.18 5.05
C ARG A 15 -0.11 -5.26 4.09
N LEU A 16 0.64 -4.17 3.93
CA LEU A 16 1.84 -4.17 3.09
C LEU A 16 2.97 -4.99 3.72
N VAL A 17 3.17 -4.87 5.04
CA VAL A 17 4.18 -5.65 5.75
C VAL A 17 3.86 -7.15 5.66
N ASP A 18 2.58 -7.53 5.85
CA ASP A 18 2.12 -8.91 5.73
C ASP A 18 2.35 -9.47 4.30
N ALA A 19 2.27 -8.62 3.28
CA ALA A 19 2.55 -8.97 1.89
C ALA A 19 4.05 -8.96 1.52
N GLY A 20 4.95 -8.72 2.48
CA GLY A 20 6.41 -8.77 2.28
C GLY A 20 7.07 -7.43 1.92
N PHE A 21 6.37 -6.31 2.03
CA PHE A 21 6.98 -4.99 1.85
C PHE A 21 7.80 -4.64 3.09
N ALA A 22 9.02 -4.13 2.89
CA ALA A 22 9.82 -3.62 3.99
C ALA A 22 9.10 -2.47 4.71
N LEU A 23 9.17 -2.43 6.04
CA LEU A 23 8.45 -1.46 6.87
C LEU A 23 8.60 0.01 6.42
N PRO A 24 9.80 0.53 6.06
CA PRO A 24 9.93 1.90 5.57
C PRO A 24 9.12 2.17 4.30
N LEU A 25 9.07 1.19 3.40
CA LEU A 25 8.30 1.27 2.15
C LEU A 25 6.79 1.19 2.43
N ALA A 26 6.38 0.24 3.28
CA ALA A 26 5.00 0.06 3.70
C ALA A 26 4.42 1.33 4.33
N LEU A 27 5.20 2.01 5.19
CA LEU A 27 4.81 3.29 5.78
C LEU A 27 4.58 4.36 4.72
N ARG A 28 5.52 4.52 3.77
CA ARG A 28 5.40 5.53 2.70
C ARG A 28 4.12 5.33 1.87
N LEU A 29 3.84 4.09 1.47
CA LEU A 29 2.67 3.74 0.65
C LEU A 29 1.36 3.79 1.44
N ALA A 30 1.41 3.53 2.75
CA ALA A 30 0.25 3.68 3.61
C ALA A 30 -0.22 5.14 3.73
N HIS A 31 0.70 6.10 3.58
CA HIS A 31 0.39 7.53 3.62
C HIS A 31 -0.04 8.12 2.26
N ASP A 32 0.28 7.47 1.15
CA ASP A 32 -0.09 7.94 -0.19
C ASP A 32 -1.32 7.16 -0.72
N PRO A 33 -2.52 7.77 -0.71
CA PRO A 33 -3.75 7.11 -1.11
C PRO A 33 -3.84 6.85 -2.62
N ARG A 34 -2.96 7.46 -3.43
CA ARG A 34 -2.97 7.31 -4.89
C ARG A 34 -2.46 5.95 -5.36
N TYR A 35 -1.79 5.20 -4.49
CA TYR A 35 -1.44 3.82 -4.78
C TYR A 35 -2.61 2.89 -4.48
N ASP A 36 -2.93 2.06 -5.46
CA ASP A 36 -3.79 0.90 -5.27
C ASP A 36 -3.05 -0.15 -4.44
N LEU A 37 -3.43 -0.21 -3.16
CA LEU A 37 -2.87 -1.14 -2.20
C LEU A 37 -3.14 -2.59 -2.59
N HIS A 38 -4.33 -2.87 -3.11
CA HIS A 38 -4.74 -4.22 -3.42
C HIS A 38 -3.90 -4.76 -4.58
N ALA A 39 -3.76 -3.98 -5.65
CA ALA A 39 -2.94 -4.35 -6.80
C ALA A 39 -1.45 -4.55 -6.43
N LEU A 40 -0.91 -3.71 -5.54
CA LEU A 40 0.48 -3.87 -5.05
C LEU A 40 0.68 -5.19 -4.30
N ILE A 41 -0.28 -5.56 -3.45
CA ILE A 41 -0.24 -6.81 -2.69
C ILE A 41 -0.39 -8.01 -3.64
N GLU A 42 -1.32 -7.97 -4.60
CA GLU A 42 -1.49 -9.05 -5.58
C GLU A 42 -0.23 -9.31 -6.40
N LEU A 43 0.50 -8.27 -6.80
CA LEU A 43 1.78 -8.43 -7.48
C LEU A 43 2.82 -9.09 -6.57
N ALA A 44 2.91 -8.65 -5.32
CA ALA A 44 3.87 -9.21 -4.35
C ALA A 44 3.57 -10.69 -4.03
N GLU A 45 2.29 -11.04 -3.82
CA GLU A 45 1.84 -12.42 -3.58
C GLU A 45 2.13 -13.34 -4.78
N ARG A 46 2.17 -12.79 -6.00
CA ARG A 46 2.57 -13.51 -7.23
C ARG A 46 4.09 -13.63 -7.39
N GLY A 47 4.88 -13.15 -6.43
CA GLY A 47 6.34 -13.20 -6.44
C GLY A 47 7.02 -11.99 -7.10
N CYS A 48 6.29 -10.93 -7.41
CA CYS A 48 6.90 -9.68 -7.89
C CYS A 48 7.60 -8.96 -6.73
N PRO A 49 8.88 -8.58 -6.86
CA PRO A 49 9.55 -7.78 -5.82
C PRO A 49 8.83 -6.44 -5.60
N PRO A 50 8.67 -5.97 -4.34
CA PRO A 50 7.97 -4.73 -4.00
C PRO A 50 8.40 -3.49 -4.80
N GLU A 51 9.70 -3.38 -5.06
CA GLU A 51 10.31 -2.27 -5.80
C GLU A 51 9.93 -2.31 -7.28
N VAL A 52 9.72 -3.50 -7.83
CA VAL A 52 9.26 -3.72 -9.20
C VAL A 52 7.76 -3.47 -9.28
N ALA A 53 6.99 -3.99 -8.32
CA ALA A 53 5.54 -3.77 -8.23
C ALA A 53 5.18 -2.27 -8.25
N LEU A 54 5.97 -1.42 -7.57
CA LEU A 54 5.79 0.03 -7.58
C LEU A 54 6.07 0.70 -8.92
N ARG A 55 6.97 0.13 -9.72
CA ARG A 55 7.25 0.66 -11.06
C ARG A 55 6.16 0.26 -12.05
N ILE A 56 5.53 -0.89 -11.83
CA ILE A 56 4.38 -1.35 -12.60
C ILE A 56 3.14 -0.53 -12.23
N LEU A 57 2.91 -0.33 -10.93
CA LEU A 57 1.79 0.41 -10.37
C LEU A 57 2.26 1.80 -9.92
N ALA A 58 2.39 2.69 -10.90
CA ALA A 58 2.57 4.11 -10.64
C ALA A 58 1.35 4.67 -9.86
N PRO A 59 1.55 5.72 -9.02
CA PRO A 59 0.43 6.35 -8.32
C PRO A 59 -0.59 6.86 -9.35
N MET A 60 -1.87 6.70 -9.05
CA MET A 60 -2.92 7.25 -9.90
C MET A 60 -2.79 8.76 -9.95
N GLU A 61 -2.86 9.33 -11.16
CA GLU A 61 -2.98 10.77 -11.34
C GLU A 61 -4.19 11.24 -10.55
N GLU A 62 -4.01 12.27 -9.73
CA GLU A 62 -5.15 12.93 -9.09
C GLU A 62 -5.98 13.52 -10.22
N GLY A 63 -7.11 12.87 -10.52
CA GLY A 63 -8.11 13.45 -11.38
C GLY A 63 -8.47 14.80 -10.78
N THR A 64 -8.04 15.89 -11.42
CA THR A 64 -8.70 17.18 -11.23
C THR A 64 -10.12 16.94 -11.71
N ALA A 65 -11.02 16.63 -10.77
CA ALA A 65 -12.44 16.68 -11.02
C ALA A 65 -12.76 18.14 -11.36
N ALA A 66 -12.85 18.41 -12.66
CA ALA A 66 -13.31 19.69 -13.22
C ALA A 66 -14.82 19.84 -12.99
#